data_AF-A0A959Q7L2-F1
#
_entry.id   AF-A0A959Q7L2-F1
#
_cell.length_a   1.000
_cell.length_b   1.000
_cell.length_c   1.000
_cell.angle_alpha   90.00
_cell.angle_beta   90.00
_cell.angle_gamma   90.00
#
_symmetry.space_group_name_H-M   'P 1'
#
loop_
_entity.id
_entity.type
_entity.pdbx_description
1 polymer ?
#
loop_
_entity_poly.entity_id
_entity_poly.type
_entity_poly.pdbx_seq_one_letter_code
_entity_poly.pdbx_strand_id
1 'polypeptide(L)' 'TSQLIKPENIRFFVGYSGWSEGQLLDELTYGSWVVAEMDTNYLFKSKPEDLWQQIMGNKGDTYSVIAQMPDGANWN' A
#
# COMPACT_ATOMS: atom_id res chain seq x y z
N THR A 1 1.87 30.73 -16.92
CA THR A 1 3.19 30.51 -16.30
C THR A 1 3.36 29.02 -16.12
N SER A 2 4.32 28.39 -16.81
CA SER A 2 4.54 26.94 -16.64
C SER A 2 5.10 26.69 -15.25
N GLN A 3 4.41 25.90 -14.41
CA GLN A 3 4.93 25.52 -13.10
C GLN A 3 5.99 24.44 -13.28
N LEU A 4 7.12 24.59 -12.58
CA LEU A 4 8.21 23.61 -12.57
C LEU A 4 7.78 22.39 -11.76
N ILE A 5 7.84 21.20 -12.36
CA ILE A 5 7.64 19.93 -11.66
C ILE A 5 8.87 19.61 -10.81
N LYS A 6 8.67 19.27 -9.54
CA LYS A 6 9.74 18.90 -8.62
C LYS A 6 9.87 17.37 -8.51
N PRO A 7 11.04 16.84 -8.09
CA PRO A 7 11.22 15.40 -7.88
C PRO A 7 10.16 14.75 -6.97
N GLU A 8 9.69 15.47 -5.95
CA GLU A 8 8.62 15.02 -5.02
C GLU A 8 7.24 14.84 -5.67
N ASN A 9 7.05 15.31 -6.90
CA ASN A 9 5.78 15.20 -7.63
C ASN A 9 5.74 13.99 -8.60
N ILE A 10 6.84 13.23 -8.72
CA ILE A 10 6.95 12.10 -9.66
C ILE A 10 7.55 10.89 -8.94
N ARG A 11 7.02 9.70 -9.21
CA ARG A 11 7.66 8.43 -8.87
C ARG A 11 7.74 7.54 -10.10
N PHE A 12 8.87 6.85 -10.24
CA PHE A 12 9.09 5.87 -11.29
C PHE A 12 8.97 4.47 -10.70
N PHE A 13 8.20 3.62 -11.38
CA PHE A 13 8.05 2.21 -11.04
C PHE A 13 8.45 1.38 -12.26
N VAL A 14 9.15 0.27 -12.04
CA VAL A 14 9.57 -0.65 -13.09
C VAL A 14 8.86 -1.97 -12.88
N GLY A 15 8.06 -2.39 -13.86
CA GLY A 15 7.17 -3.55 -13.74
C GLY A 15 5.79 -3.19 -13.21
N TYR A 16 4.93 -4.19 -13.12
CA TYR A 16 3.57 -4.07 -12.62
C TYR A 16 3.10 -5.41 -12.03
N SER A 17 2.14 -5.35 -11.12
CA SER A 17 1.41 -6.53 -10.68
C SER A 17 0.28 -6.82 -11.66
N GLY A 18 0.15 -8.08 -12.07
CA GLY A 18 -0.87 -8.54 -13.00
C GLY A 18 -1.58 -9.77 -12.44
N TRP A 19 -2.87 -9.88 -12.75
CA TRP A 19 -3.69 -11.01 -12.37
C TRP A 19 -4.21 -11.71 -13.63
N SER A 20 -4.24 -13.04 -13.58
CA SER A 20 -4.95 -13.84 -14.58
C SER A 20 -6.46 -13.69 -14.40
N GLU A 21 -7.24 -14.18 -15.37
CA GLU A 21 -8.70 -14.18 -15.26
C GLU A 21 -9.16 -14.87 -13.97
N GLY A 22 -10.06 -14.23 -13.23
CA GLY A 22 -10.59 -14.72 -11.95
C GLY A 22 -9.64 -14.63 -10.74
N GLN A 23 -8.33 -14.59 -10.95
CA GLN A 23 -7.34 -14.70 -9.87
C GLN A 23 -7.51 -13.65 -8.76
N LEU A 24 -7.68 -12.37 -9.12
CA LEU A 24 -7.86 -11.30 -8.12
C LEU A 24 -9.12 -11.51 -7.27
N LEU A 25 -10.20 -11.99 -7.89
CA LEU A 25 -11.47 -12.24 -7.19
C LEU A 25 -11.32 -13.40 -6.21
N ASP A 26 -10.64 -14.47 -6.62
CA ASP A 26 -10.34 -15.60 -5.76
C ASP A 26 -9.48 -15.14 -4.58
N GLU A 27 -8.41 -14.39 -4.82
CA GLU A 27 -7.53 -13.87 -3.76
C GLU A 27 -8.26 -12.94 -2.78
N LEU A 28 -9.20 -12.12 -3.26
CA LEU A 28 -10.07 -11.32 -2.38
C LEU A 28 -11.01 -12.20 -1.56
N THR A 29 -11.58 -13.25 -2.15
CA THR A 29 -12.48 -14.19 -1.47
C THR A 29 -11.76 -14.99 -0.39
N TYR A 30 -10.50 -15.39 -0.63
CA TYR A 30 -9.64 -16.04 0.35
C TYR A 30 -9.12 -15.11 1.44
N GLY A 31 -9.30 -13.79 1.31
CA GLY A 31 -8.79 -12.81 2.25
C GLY A 31 -7.28 -12.54 2.12
N SER A 32 -6.69 -12.87 0.98
CA SER A 32 -5.27 -12.60 0.68
C SER A 32 -4.97 -11.12 0.50
N TRP A 33 -5.98 -10.31 0.16
CA TRP A 33 -5.86 -8.86 0.01
C TRP A 33 -6.85 -8.11 0.89
N VAL A 34 -6.38 -6.99 1.44
CA VAL A 34 -7.21 -6.01 2.12
C VAL A 34 -7.41 -4.81 1.20
N VAL A 35 -8.66 -4.53 0.85
CA VAL A 35 -9.01 -3.36 0.03
C VAL A 35 -9.03 -2.11 0.91
N ALA A 36 -8.29 -1.08 0.53
CA ALA A 36 -8.23 0.21 1.20
C ALA A 36 -8.46 1.35 0.20
N GLU A 37 -8.98 2.48 0.69
CA GLU A 37 -9.12 3.68 -0.13
C GLU A 37 -7.75 4.30 -0.41
N MET A 38 -7.57 4.79 -1.63
CA MET A 38 -6.33 5.42 -2.06
C MET A 38 -6.35 6.92 -1.78
N ASP A 39 -5.33 7.42 -1.09
CA ASP A 39 -5.02 8.85 -0.96
C ASP A 39 -3.72 9.16 -1.72
N THR A 40 -3.68 10.28 -2.44
CA THR A 40 -2.49 10.67 -3.24
C THR A 40 -1.25 10.94 -2.37
N ASN A 41 -1.43 11.31 -1.10
CA ASN A 41 -0.35 11.48 -0.15
C ASN A 41 0.34 10.15 0.19
N TYR A 42 -0.33 9.00 0.05
CA TYR A 42 0.32 7.69 0.16
C TYR A 42 1.38 7.52 -0.93
N LEU A 43 1.08 7.97 -2.15
CA LEU A 43 2.02 7.86 -3.25
C LEU A 43 3.14 8.90 -3.18
N PHE A 44 2.85 10.14 -2.81
CA PHE A 44 3.82 11.24 -2.95
C PHE A 44 4.50 11.67 -1.64
N LYS A 45 3.80 11.59 -0.51
CA LYS A 45 4.29 12.12 0.78
C LYS A 45 4.73 11.05 1.77
N SER A 46 4.40 9.79 1.52
CA SER A 46 4.69 8.68 2.43
C SER A 46 5.95 7.96 2.00
N LYS A 47 6.81 7.59 2.96
CA LYS A 47 7.97 6.75 2.67
C LYS A 47 7.52 5.31 2.36
N PRO A 48 8.20 4.58 1.47
CA PRO A 48 7.83 3.21 1.14
C PRO A 48 7.76 2.28 2.35
N GLU A 49 8.66 2.45 3.32
CA GLU A 49 8.73 1.61 4.53
C GLU A 49 7.53 1.84 5.46
N ASP A 50 7.00 3.05 5.49
CA ASP A 50 5.89 3.44 6.37
C ASP A 50 4.51 3.23 5.71
N LEU A 51 4.48 2.98 4.40
CA LEU A 51 3.27 3.03 3.57
C LEU A 51 2.20 2.04 4.05
N TRP A 52 2.60 0.80 4.32
CA TRP A 52 1.69 -0.25 4.77
C TRP A 52 1.04 0.11 6.11
N GLN A 53 1.87 0.50 7.09
CA GLN A 53 1.40 0.90 8.41
C GLN A 53 0.43 2.08 8.34
N GLN A 54 0.72 3.07 7.49
CA GLN A 54 -0.14 4.25 7.34
C GLN A 54 -1.50 3.90 6.71
N ILE A 55 -1.51 3.10 5.63
CA ILE A 55 -2.75 2.72 4.95
C ILE A 55 -3.63 1.87 5.88
N MET A 56 -3.04 0.86 6.52
CA MET A 56 -3.77 -0.04 7.42
C MET A 56 -4.21 0.66 8.71
N GLY A 57 -3.39 1.59 9.22
CA GLY A 57 -3.75 2.47 10.33
C GLY A 57 -4.95 3.36 10.00
N ASN A 58 -4.92 4.01 8.83
CA ASN A 58 -6.00 4.90 8.37
C ASN A 58 -7.29 4.15 8.00
N LYS A 59 -7.19 2.89 7.58
CA LYS A 59 -8.35 2.01 7.39
C LYS A 59 -9.13 1.79 8.70
N GLY A 60 -8.46 1.87 9.84
CA GLY A 60 -9.07 1.84 11.17
C GLY A 60 -9.44 0.45 11.68
N ASP A 61 -10.20 0.43 12.78
CA ASP A 61 -10.72 -0.78 13.43
C ASP A 61 -9.65 -1.83 13.76
N THR A 62 -9.88 -3.09 13.37
CA THR A 62 -8.98 -4.21 13.60
C THR A 62 -7.72 -4.13 12.74
N TYR A 63 -7.74 -3.37 11.65
CA TYR A 63 -6.60 -3.22 10.75
C TYR A 63 -5.48 -2.36 11.35
N SER A 64 -5.80 -1.46 12.29
CA SER A 64 -4.79 -0.70 13.04
C SER A 64 -3.90 -1.59 13.91
N VAL A 65 -4.41 -2.75 14.36
CA VAL A 65 -3.61 -3.74 15.10
C VAL A 65 -2.66 -4.48 14.15
N ILE A 66 -3.15 -4.86 12.97
CA ILE A 66 -2.33 -5.50 11.91
C ILE A 66 -1.24 -4.55 11.44
N ALA A 67 -1.52 -3.25 11.35
CA ALA A 67 -0.56 -2.21 10.96
C ALA A 67 0.67 -2.13 11.89
N GLN A 68 0.55 -2.60 13.14
CA GLN A 68 1.61 -2.54 14.14
C GLN A 68 2.38 -3.87 14.25
N MET A 69 1.99 -4.89 13.50
CA MET A 69 2.69 -6.16 13.51
C MET A 69 4.06 -6.01 12.84
N PRO A 70 5.13 -6.56 13.44
CA PRO A 70 6.46 -6.52 12.83
C PRO A 70 6.49 -7.34 11.54
N ASP A 71 7.21 -6.86 10.52
CA ASP A 71 7.31 -7.48 9.20
C ASP A 71 7.90 -8.91 9.22
N GLY A 72 8.60 -9.27 10.30
CA GLY A 72 9.17 -10.59 10.50
C GLY A 72 9.02 -11.07 11.94
N ALA A 73 8.51 -12.28 12.11
CA ALA A 73 8.64 -13.00 13.38
C ALA A 73 10.08 -13.49 13.50
N ASN A 74 10.85 -12.88 14.40
CA ASN A 74 12.18 -13.36 14.74
C ASN A 74 12.03 -14.59 15.64
N TRP A 75 11.95 -15.77 15.02
CA TRP A 75 12.02 -17.05 15.72
C TRP A 75 13.51 -17.33 15.98
N ASN A 76 13.99 -16.93 17.16
CA ASN A 76 15.33 -17.30 17.63
C ASN A 76 15.49 -18.82 17.68
#